data_AF-A0A7W1Z3M8-F1
#
_entry.id   AF-A0A7W1Z3M8-F1
#
_cell.length_a   1.000
_cell.length_b   1.000
_cell.length_c   1.000
_cell.angle_alpha   90.00
_cell.angle_beta   90.00
_cell.angle_gamma   90.00
#
_symmetry.space_group_name_H-M   'P 1'
#
loop_
_entity.id
_entity.type
_entity.pdbx_description
1 polymer ?
#
loop_
_entity_poly.entity_id
_entity_poly.type
_entity_poly.pdbx_seq_one_letter_code
_entity_poly.pdbx_strand_id
1 'polypeptide(L)'
;MSSKWRRFEILLPLQFNDGRDVPAEWLAEAVLEIVDHFGAASYETQKVEGHWRQSGVIYRDNLVRIVINVSDSIKNRQWIRKFKARWKTRLEQLELLVVSYPIEIEYLYTEKWFHIPTKPPNSRLERTGQLSATLSRVIG
;
A
#
# COMPACT_ATOMS: atom_id res chain seq x y z
N MET A 1 -4.92 24.41 12.61
CA MET A 1 -3.52 24.40 12.11
C MET A 1 -3.40 23.38 11.00
N SER A 2 -2.72 23.69 9.90
CA SER A 2 -2.51 22.71 8.82
C SER A 2 -1.44 21.72 9.27
N SER A 3 -1.75 20.43 9.29
CA SER A 3 -0.75 19.43 9.67
C SER A 3 0.36 19.33 8.61
N LYS A 4 1.61 19.19 9.07
CA LYS A 4 2.77 18.88 8.22
C LYS A 4 2.82 17.43 7.72
N TRP A 5 1.94 16.56 8.22
CA TRP A 5 1.93 15.13 7.92
C TRP A 5 0.59 14.66 7.38
N ARG A 6 0.66 13.64 6.55
CA ARG A 6 -0.49 12.98 5.94
C ARG A 6 -0.35 11.47 6.02
N ARG A 7 -1.42 10.82 6.47
CA ARG A 7 -1.63 9.39 6.30
C ARG A 7 -2.26 9.14 4.94
N PHE A 8 -1.73 8.18 4.22
CA PHE A 8 -2.43 7.51 3.12
C PHE A 8 -2.76 6.10 3.56
N GLU A 9 -3.98 5.67 3.26
CA GLU A 9 -4.39 4.28 3.38
C GLU A 9 -4.82 3.81 1.99
N ILE A 10 -4.17 2.74 1.53
CA ILE A 10 -4.40 2.14 0.23
C ILE A 10 -5.05 0.78 0.49
N LEU A 11 -6.27 0.59 0.00
CA LEU A 11 -6.91 -0.72 0.04
C LEU A 11 -6.50 -1.49 -1.21
N LEU A 12 -5.63 -2.47 -1.03
CA LEU A 12 -5.13 -3.31 -2.11
C LEU A 12 -6.00 -4.57 -2.18
N PRO A 13 -6.59 -4.88 -3.35
CA PRO A 13 -7.44 -6.05 -3.49
C PRO A 13 -6.63 -7.34 -3.54
N LEU A 14 -7.17 -8.36 -2.90
CA LEU A 14 -6.67 -9.73 -2.95
C LEU A 14 -7.24 -10.50 -4.14
N GLN A 15 -8.25 -9.94 -4.82
CA GLN A 15 -8.93 -10.55 -5.95
C GLN A 15 -9.14 -9.54 -7.08
N PHE A 16 -9.07 -10.01 -8.32
CA PHE A 16 -9.53 -9.27 -9.49
C PHE A 16 -11.06 -9.07 -9.44
N ASN A 17 -11.61 -8.13 -10.21
CA ASN A 17 -13.06 -7.90 -10.23
C ASN A 17 -13.88 -9.10 -10.75
N ASP A 18 -13.23 -10.05 -11.41
CA ASP A 18 -13.84 -11.32 -11.85
C ASP A 18 -13.73 -12.45 -10.80
N GLY A 19 -13.15 -12.16 -9.63
CA GLY A 19 -13.04 -13.09 -8.50
C GLY A 19 -11.78 -13.97 -8.51
N ARG A 20 -10.94 -13.91 -9.55
CA ARG A 20 -9.63 -14.60 -9.52
C ARG A 20 -8.74 -13.99 -8.44
N ASP A 21 -7.89 -14.79 -7.81
CA ASP A 21 -6.95 -14.28 -6.81
C ASP A 21 -5.81 -13.48 -7.47
N VAL A 22 -5.42 -12.38 -6.82
CA VAL A 22 -4.24 -11.61 -7.21
C VAL A 22 -2.99 -12.37 -6.75
N PRO A 23 -1.98 -12.58 -7.62
CA PRO A 23 -0.74 -13.24 -7.23
C PRO A 23 -0.03 -12.52 -6.09
N ALA A 24 0.46 -13.26 -5.10
CA ALA A 24 1.09 -12.70 -3.90
C ALA A 24 2.35 -11.88 -4.23
N GLU A 25 3.06 -12.24 -5.29
CA GLU A 25 4.20 -11.50 -5.82
C GLU A 25 3.82 -10.09 -6.29
N TRP A 26 2.60 -9.90 -6.82
CA TRP A 26 2.12 -8.57 -7.24
C TRP A 26 1.78 -7.71 -6.03
N LEU A 27 1.22 -8.31 -4.98
CA LEU A 27 1.00 -7.61 -3.71
C LEU A 27 2.34 -7.19 -3.09
N ALA A 28 3.32 -8.09 -3.09
CA ALA A 28 4.67 -7.81 -2.60
C ALA A 28 5.35 -6.69 -3.40
N GLU A 29 5.22 -6.70 -4.73
CA GLU A 29 5.74 -5.63 -5.59
C GLU A 29 5.10 -4.27 -5.27
N ALA A 30 3.78 -4.22 -5.05
CA ALA A 30 3.09 -2.99 -4.70
C ALA A 30 3.60 -2.39 -3.39
N VAL A 31 3.80 -3.25 -2.37
CA VAL A 31 4.36 -2.85 -1.08
C VAL A 31 5.81 -2.40 -1.22
N LEU A 32 6.64 -3.15 -1.94
CA LEU A 32 8.05 -2.80 -2.15
C LEU A 32 8.21 -1.50 -2.92
N GLU A 33 7.35 -1.20 -3.90
CA GLU A 33 7.38 0.08 -4.60
C GLU A 33 7.14 1.27 -3.66
N ILE A 34 6.26 1.11 -2.67
CA ILE A 34 6.00 2.10 -1.63
C ILE A 34 7.21 2.23 -0.69
N VAL A 35 7.75 1.10 -0.23
CA VAL A 35 8.93 1.07 0.67
C VAL A 35 10.15 1.67 -0.02
N ASP A 36 10.41 1.34 -1.28
CA ASP A 36 11.53 1.88 -2.07
C ASP A 36 11.41 3.42 -2.22
N HIS A 37 10.18 3.96 -2.27
CA HIS A 37 9.97 5.40 -2.42
C HIS A 37 9.96 6.18 -1.10
N PHE A 38 9.28 5.67 -0.07
CA PHE A 38 9.07 6.38 1.20
C PHE A 38 9.93 5.86 2.36
N GLY A 39 10.66 4.77 2.16
CA GLY A 39 11.51 4.12 3.17
C GLY A 39 10.78 3.17 4.11
N ALA A 40 9.45 3.25 4.22
CA ALA A 40 8.64 2.37 5.06
C ALA A 40 7.16 2.36 4.64
N ALA A 41 6.47 1.27 4.97
CA ALA A 41 5.02 1.13 4.92
C ALA A 41 4.57 0.11 5.97
N SER A 42 3.39 0.32 6.55
CA SER A 42 2.72 -0.72 7.34
C SER A 42 1.78 -1.51 6.44
N TYR A 43 1.79 -2.83 6.57
CA TYR A 43 0.88 -3.72 5.88
C TYR A 43 -0.05 -4.38 6.90
N GLU A 44 -1.32 -4.00 6.88
CA GLU A 44 -2.35 -4.56 7.74
C GLU A 44 -2.98 -5.76 7.04
N THR A 45 -2.88 -6.91 7.70
CA THR A 45 -3.29 -8.21 7.15
C THR A 45 -4.73 -8.58 7.50
N GLN A 46 -5.41 -7.75 8.29
CA GLN A 46 -6.82 -7.93 8.57
C GLN A 46 -7.60 -7.81 7.26
N LYS A 47 -8.33 -8.87 6.88
CA LYS A 47 -9.21 -8.84 5.72
C LYS A 47 -10.27 -7.78 5.93
N VAL A 48 -10.29 -6.79 5.04
CA VAL A 48 -11.35 -5.79 4.95
C VAL A 48 -12.29 -6.23 3.83
N GLU A 49 -13.55 -6.42 4.18
CA GLU A 49 -14.59 -6.73 3.21
C GLU A 49 -15.20 -5.43 2.66
N GLY A 50 -15.08 -5.24 1.35
CA GLY A 50 -15.70 -4.13 0.63
C GLY A 50 -16.97 -4.58 -0.07
N HIS A 51 -18.02 -3.76 -0.01
CA HIS A 51 -19.21 -3.91 -0.84
C HIS A 51 -19.50 -2.60 -1.54
N TRP A 52 -19.60 -2.63 -2.86
CA TRP A 52 -19.90 -1.43 -3.63
C TRP A 52 -20.68 -1.80 -4.90
N ARG A 53 -21.30 -0.79 -5.52
CA ARG A 53 -22.15 -0.98 -6.69
C ARG A 53 -21.65 -0.12 -7.84
N GLN A 54 -21.61 -0.70 -9.03
CA GLN A 54 -21.39 0.05 -10.27
C GLN A 54 -22.28 -0.53 -11.38
N SER A 55 -22.99 0.36 -12.07
CA SER A 55 -23.89 0.00 -13.17
C SER A 55 -24.90 -1.11 -12.82
N GLY A 56 -25.41 -1.10 -11.58
CA GLY A 56 -26.37 -2.10 -11.08
C GLY A 56 -25.76 -3.41 -10.59
N VAL A 57 -24.47 -3.66 -10.83
CA VAL A 57 -23.76 -4.85 -10.34
C VAL A 57 -23.18 -4.57 -8.95
N ILE A 58 -23.36 -5.51 -8.02
CA ILE A 58 -22.74 -5.46 -6.69
C ILE A 58 -21.40 -6.20 -6.77
N TYR A 59 -20.34 -5.52 -6.37
CA TYR A 59 -19.00 -6.06 -6.23
C TYR A 59 -18.71 -6.32 -4.75
N ARG A 60 -17.95 -7.38 -4.50
CA ARG A 60 -17.47 -7.78 -3.18
C ARG A 60 -15.97 -7.95 -3.25
N ASP A 61 -15.25 -7.22 -2.41
CA ASP A 61 -13.80 -7.25 -2.41
C ASP A 61 -13.28 -7.81 -1.10
N ASN A 62 -12.25 -8.64 -1.19
CA ASN A 62 -11.36 -8.95 -0.07
C ASN A 62 -10.12 -8.08 -0.20
N LEU A 63 -9.85 -7.25 0.80
CA LEU A 63 -8.82 -6.22 0.74
C LEU A 63 -7.83 -6.35 1.90
N VAL A 64 -6.62 -5.89 1.68
CA VAL A 64 -5.63 -5.56 2.71
C VAL A 64 -5.37 -4.07 2.71
N ARG A 65 -4.89 -3.52 3.83
CA ARG A 65 -4.60 -2.08 3.93
C ARG A 65 -3.11 -1.83 4.02
N ILE A 66 -2.60 -0.97 3.15
CA ILE A 66 -1.26 -0.41 3.27
C ILE A 66 -1.37 1.00 3.85
N VAL A 67 -0.67 1.26 4.95
CA VAL A 67 -0.66 2.56 5.62
C VAL A 67 0.70 3.20 5.49
N ILE A 68 0.71 4.47 5.09
CA ILE A 68 1.92 5.26 4.87
C ILE A 68 1.72 6.62 5.54
N ASN A 69 2.65 7.04 6.40
CA ASN A 69 2.65 8.35 7.03
C ASN A 69 3.84 9.16 6.49
N VAL A 70 3.56 10.26 5.78
CA VAL A 70 4.58 11.06 5.09
C VAL A 70 4.33 12.54 5.26
N SER A 71 5.32 13.37 4.96
CA SER A 71 5.12 14.81 4.91
C SER A 71 4.01 15.19 3.93
N ASP A 72 3.15 16.13 4.32
CA ASP A 72 2.04 16.58 3.49
C ASP A 72 2.56 17.52 2.39
N SER A 73 3.07 16.93 1.32
CA SER A 73 3.63 17.63 0.16
C SER A 73 2.88 17.31 -1.13
N ILE A 74 2.90 18.26 -2.07
CA ILE A 74 2.35 18.08 -3.42
C ILE A 74 3.02 16.89 -4.11
N LYS A 75 4.33 16.73 -3.95
CA LYS A 75 5.11 15.62 -4.52
C LYS A 75 4.60 14.27 -4.04
N ASN A 76 4.41 14.09 -2.73
CA ASN A 76 3.93 12.83 -2.16
C ASN A 76 2.50 12.51 -2.61
N ARG A 77 1.61 13.51 -2.62
CA ARG A 77 0.25 13.35 -3.13
C ARG A 77 0.22 12.96 -4.60
N GLN A 78 1.07 13.57 -5.43
CA GLN A 78 1.18 13.22 -6.85
C GLN A 78 1.73 11.81 -7.03
N TRP A 79 2.72 11.40 -6.23
CA TRP A 79 3.26 10.05 -6.29
C TRP A 79 2.19 9.00 -5.97
N ILE A 80 1.43 9.19 -4.89
CA ILE A 80 0.32 8.29 -4.50
C ILE A 80 -0.76 8.22 -5.60
N ARG A 81 -1.10 9.34 -6.23
CA ARG A 81 -2.05 9.34 -7.37
C ARG A 81 -1.53 8.53 -8.55
N LYS A 82 -0.25 8.66 -8.89
CA LYS A 82 0.38 7.89 -9.97
C LYS A 82 0.49 6.40 -9.62
N PHE A 83 0.82 6.08 -8.37
CA PHE A 83 0.80 4.72 -7.85
C PHE A 83 -0.60 4.10 -8.00
N LYS A 84 -1.63 4.81 -7.51
CA LYS A 84 -3.04 4.40 -7.65
C LYS A 84 -3.39 4.10 -9.10
N ALA A 85 -3.05 4.99 -10.02
CA ALA A 85 -3.38 4.81 -11.44
C ALA A 85 -2.69 3.56 -12.04
N ARG A 86 -1.38 3.37 -11.80
CA ARG A 86 -0.64 2.20 -12.29
C ARG A 86 -1.21 0.89 -11.75
N TRP A 87 -1.42 0.82 -10.44
CA TRP A 87 -1.87 -0.41 -9.79
C TRP A 87 -3.33 -0.72 -10.04
N LYS A 88 -4.18 0.30 -10.19
CA LYS A 88 -5.55 0.11 -10.70
C LYS A 88 -5.54 -0.60 -12.06
N THR A 89 -4.74 -0.11 -13.01
CA THR A 89 -4.64 -0.73 -14.34
C THR A 89 -4.03 -2.13 -14.27
N ARG A 90 -2.92 -2.29 -13.54
CA ARG A 90 -2.22 -3.59 -13.42
C ARG A 90 -3.06 -4.68 -12.76
N LEU A 91 -3.88 -4.31 -11.78
CA LEU A 91 -4.77 -5.23 -11.06
C LEU A 91 -6.15 -5.36 -11.73
N GLU A 92 -6.33 -4.79 -12.93
CA GLU A 92 -7.60 -4.82 -13.67
C GLU A 92 -8.79 -4.34 -12.81
N GLN A 93 -8.53 -3.31 -12.00
CA GLN A 93 -9.50 -2.79 -11.06
C GLN A 93 -10.38 -1.70 -11.66
N LEU A 94 -11.69 -1.81 -11.46
CA LEU A 94 -12.64 -0.75 -11.78
C LEU A 94 -12.34 0.51 -10.97
N GLU A 95 -11.90 0.35 -9.72
CA GLU A 95 -11.31 1.40 -8.89
C GLU A 95 -10.34 0.81 -7.84
N LEU A 96 -9.32 1.59 -7.47
CA LEU A 96 -8.47 1.30 -6.31
C LEU A 96 -8.71 2.38 -5.24
N LEU A 97 -9.23 1.99 -4.08
CA LEU A 97 -9.54 2.96 -3.03
C LEU A 97 -8.28 3.43 -2.33
N VAL A 98 -8.10 4.75 -2.30
CA VAL A 98 -7.07 5.42 -1.51
C VAL A 98 -7.73 6.55 -0.74
N VAL A 99 -7.59 6.51 0.58
CA VAL A 99 -8.03 7.59 1.47
C VAL A 99 -6.83 8.30 2.07
N SER A 100 -7.01 9.55 2.49
CA SER A 100 -5.93 10.28 3.13
C SER A 100 -6.43 11.26 4.18
N TYR A 101 -5.64 11.40 5.24
CA TYR A 101 -5.97 12.22 6.42
C TYR A 101 -4.80 13.13 6.75
N PRO A 102 -5.00 14.43 7.06
CA PRO A 102 -4.00 15.16 7.82
C PRO A 102 -3.86 14.48 9.19
N ILE A 103 -2.64 14.22 9.62
CA ILE A 103 -2.37 13.57 10.92
C ILE A 103 -1.35 14.38 11.69
N GLU A 104 -1.41 14.40 13.01
CA GLU A 104 -0.27 14.82 13.83
C GLU A 104 0.58 13.59 14.14
N ILE A 105 1.90 13.76 14.20
CA ILE A 105 2.80 12.69 14.63
C ILE A 105 3.60 13.23 15.81
N GLU A 106 3.47 12.55 16.95
CA GLU A 106 4.25 12.81 18.14
C GLU A 106 5.46 11.87 18.15
N TYR A 107 6.66 12.42 18.08
CA TYR A 107 7.91 11.67 18.23
C TYR A 107 8.53 12.02 19.58
N LEU A 108 8.78 11.02 20.42
CA LEU A 108 9.44 11.21 21.73
C LEU A 108 10.98 11.36 21.64
N TYR A 109 11.57 11.33 20.43
CA TYR A 109 13.00 11.54 20.21
C TYR A 109 13.23 12.32 18.92
N THR A 110 13.93 13.46 19.01
CA THR A 110 14.15 14.39 17.88
C THR A 110 15.41 14.10 17.07
N GLU A 111 16.29 13.18 17.46
CA GLU A 111 17.52 12.94 16.71
C GLU A 111 17.90 11.45 16.66
N LYS A 112 18.24 10.96 15.45
CA LYS A 112 19.02 9.73 15.12
C LYS A 112 18.36 8.46 14.54
N TRP A 113 17.07 8.37 14.25
CA TRP A 113 16.54 7.11 13.64
C TRP A 113 16.45 7.04 12.11
N PHE A 114 16.91 8.06 11.36
CA PHE A 114 17.04 7.95 9.90
C PHE A 114 18.40 7.42 9.41
N HIS A 115 19.27 6.96 10.31
CA HIS A 115 20.33 6.03 9.90
C HIS A 115 19.78 4.60 9.94
N ILE A 116 18.93 4.28 8.98
CA ILE A 116 18.76 2.89 8.57
C ILE A 116 20.10 2.55 7.89
N PRO A 117 20.96 1.67 8.43
CA PRO A 117 22.15 1.25 7.70
C PRO A 117 21.66 0.65 6.38
N THR A 118 21.98 1.34 5.30
CA THR A 118 21.71 0.90 3.94
C THR A 118 22.56 -0.33 3.67
N LYS A 119 21.99 -1.51 3.90
CA LYS A 119 22.26 -2.61 2.98
C LYS A 119 21.12 -2.70 1.99
N PRO A 120 21.31 -2.25 0.74
CA PRO A 120 20.59 -2.83 -0.37
C PRO A 120 21.53 -3.61 -1.30
N PRO A 121 21.10 -4.73 -1.88
CA PRO A 121 20.36 -5.81 -1.21
C PRO A 121 20.84 -7.21 -1.71
N ASN A 122 20.33 -8.27 -1.09
CA ASN A 122 19.94 -9.46 -1.86
C ASN A 122 19.02 -8.97 -3.00
N SER A 123 19.22 -9.43 -4.23
CA SER A 123 18.59 -8.93 -5.46
C SER A 123 17.09 -8.59 -5.30
N ARG A 124 16.55 -7.64 -6.09
CA ARG A 124 15.12 -7.26 -6.04
C ARG A 124 14.20 -8.50 -6.07
N LEU A 125 14.58 -9.51 -6.84
CA LEU A 125 13.92 -10.82 -6.92
C LEU A 125 13.83 -11.53 -5.56
N GLU A 126 14.91 -11.56 -4.79
CA GLU A 126 14.94 -12.20 -3.47
C GLU A 126 14.06 -11.46 -2.45
N ARG A 127 14.05 -10.12 -2.49
CA ARG A 127 13.16 -9.32 -1.61
C ARG A 127 11.69 -9.52 -1.94
N THR A 128 11.34 -9.57 -3.23
CA THR A 128 9.98 -9.89 -3.66
C THR A 128 9.60 -11.30 -3.21
N GLY A 129 10.47 -12.29 -3.38
CA GLY A 129 10.21 -13.67 -2.96
C GLY A 129 9.96 -13.81 -1.45
N GLN A 130 10.79 -13.17 -0.61
CA GLN A 130 10.63 -13.22 0.84
C GLN A 130 9.36 -12.52 1.32
N LEU A 131 9.04 -11.34 0.75
CA LEU A 131 7.80 -10.64 1.09
C LEU A 131 6.57 -11.40 0.59
N SER A 132 6.62 -11.93 -0.64
CA SER A 132 5.54 -12.76 -1.21
C SER A 132 5.25 -13.97 -0.31
N ALA A 133 6.27 -14.72 0.10
CA ALA A 133 6.11 -15.86 0.99
C ALA A 133 5.51 -15.47 2.35
N THR A 134 5.86 -14.28 2.86
CA THR A 134 5.27 -13.74 4.10
C THR A 134 3.80 -13.40 3.88
N LEU A 135 3.47 -12.66 2.82
CA LEU A 135 2.10 -12.27 2.50
C LEU A 135 1.21 -13.50 2.27
N SER A 136 1.67 -14.49 1.49
CA SER A 136 0.94 -15.75 1.24
C SER A 136 0.53 -16.47 2.54
N ARG A 137 1.39 -16.46 3.57
CA ARG A 137 1.09 -17.10 4.87
C ARG A 137 0.04 -16.36 5.70
N VAL A 138 -0.13 -15.07 5.48
CA VAL A 138 -1.07 -14.27 6.27
C VAL A 138 -2.40 -14.07 5.54
N ILE A 139 -2.43 -14.15 4.21
CA ILE A 139 -3.66 -14.03 3.42
C ILE A 139 -4.40 -15.37 3.22
N GLY A 140 -3.68 -16.50 3.27
CA GLY A 140 -4.24 -17.86 3.28
C GLY A 140 -4.88 -18.21 4.61
#